data_AF-A0A3Q9FLJ1-F1
#
_entry.id   AF-A0A3Q9FLJ1-F1
#
_cell.length_a   1.000
_cell.length_b   1.000
_cell.length_c   1.000
_cell.angle_alpha   90.00
_cell.angle_beta   90.00
_cell.angle_gamma   90.00
#
_symmetry.space_group_name_H-M   'P 1'
#
loop_
_entity.id
_entity.type
_entity.pdbx_description
1 polymer ?
#
loop_
_entity_poly.entity_id
_entity_poly.type
_entity_poly.pdbx_seq_one_letter_code
_entity_poly.pdbx_strand_id
1 'polypeptide(L)'
;MKKLLLILSFLNISLLSLANQGTPLSKEDATEQLQQIMMTSEVNSGSLVELRYYVENGNVNFDDYIYIAQLLQEYPVYTAALLESARQISFSRRDTPVYKELIDLPFLDLASKYSSDIKKLLVDALRCKNAEDDAKLQLRIDALLAKCHYKSMDEFKAAQK
;
A
#
# COMPACT_ATOMS: atom_id res chain seq x y z
N MET A 1 -46.64 -5.26 -23.43
CA MET A 1 -46.45 -4.91 -22.00
C MET A 1 -45.07 -5.41 -21.58
N LYS A 2 -44.03 -4.57 -21.72
CA LYS A 2 -43.29 -3.94 -20.60
C LYS A 2 -42.95 -4.98 -19.50
N LYS A 3 -41.85 -5.74 -19.68
CA LYS A 3 -40.52 -5.49 -19.06
C LYS A 3 -40.62 -5.24 -17.56
N LEU A 4 -40.71 -6.29 -16.76
CA LEU A 4 -40.42 -6.23 -15.33
C LEU A 4 -39.91 -7.60 -14.87
N LEU A 5 -38.64 -7.65 -14.47
CA LEU A 5 -37.91 -8.67 -13.67
C LEU A 5 -36.49 -8.83 -14.21
N LEU A 6 -35.73 -7.75 -14.18
CA LEU A 6 -34.28 -7.77 -14.37
C LEU A 6 -33.65 -6.66 -13.51
N ILE A 7 -34.06 -6.59 -12.25
CA ILE A 7 -33.47 -5.72 -11.23
C ILE A 7 -33.50 -6.48 -9.91
N LEU A 8 -32.57 -7.40 -9.72
CA LEU A 8 -32.25 -7.97 -8.40
C LEU A 8 -30.80 -8.50 -8.31
N SER A 9 -30.02 -8.44 -9.39
CA SER A 9 -28.61 -8.85 -9.42
C SER A 9 -27.60 -7.73 -9.12
N PHE A 10 -28.03 -6.50 -8.89
CA PHE A 10 -27.12 -5.36 -8.68
C PHE A 10 -26.89 -4.94 -7.22
N LEU A 11 -27.46 -5.66 -6.24
CA LEU A 11 -27.32 -5.28 -4.82
C LEU A 11 -26.26 -6.07 -4.03
N ASN A 12 -25.49 -6.95 -4.66
CA ASN A 12 -24.48 -7.79 -3.96
C ASN A 12 -23.02 -7.41 -4.23
N ILE A 13 -22.72 -6.42 -5.07
CA ILE A 13 -21.33 -6.07 -5.39
C ILE A 13 -20.78 -4.97 -4.46
N SER A 14 -21.65 -4.20 -3.80
CA SER A 14 -21.25 -3.06 -2.96
C SER A 14 -20.89 -3.43 -1.50
N LEU A 15 -21.05 -4.69 -1.08
CA LEU A 15 -20.76 -5.16 0.28
C LEU A 15 -19.48 -6.00 0.39
N LEU A 16 -18.88 -6.40 -0.74
CA LEU A 16 -17.66 -7.21 -0.77
C LEU A 16 -16.36 -6.39 -0.68
N SER A 17 -16.44 -5.07 -0.79
CA SER A 17 -15.24 -4.21 -0.82
C SER A 17 -14.71 -3.81 0.56
N LEU A 18 -15.37 -4.20 1.65
CA LEU A 18 -14.92 -3.93 3.03
C LEU A 18 -14.53 -5.18 3.84
N ALA A 19 -14.67 -6.39 3.28
CA ALA A 19 -14.54 -7.64 4.03
C ALA A 19 -13.41 -8.58 3.55
N ASN A 20 -12.54 -8.14 2.64
CA ASN A 20 -11.35 -8.90 2.26
C ASN A 20 -10.08 -8.29 2.89
N GLN A 21 -10.12 -8.04 4.19
CA GLN A 21 -8.90 -8.12 4.98
C GLN A 21 -8.73 -9.59 5.29
N GLY A 22 -8.04 -10.31 4.40
CA GLY A 22 -7.59 -11.66 4.71
C GLY A 22 -6.85 -11.67 6.05
N THR A 23 -6.76 -12.83 6.69
CA THR A 23 -5.88 -12.97 7.86
C THR A 23 -4.51 -12.40 7.51
N PRO A 24 -3.95 -11.45 8.29
CA PRO A 24 -2.65 -10.87 8.00
C PRO A 24 -1.61 -11.96 7.78
N LEU A 25 -0.70 -11.74 6.84
CA LEU A 25 0.32 -12.72 6.52
C LEU A 25 1.13 -13.07 7.77
N SER A 26 1.42 -14.36 7.94
CA SER A 26 2.40 -14.76 8.94
C SER A 26 3.80 -14.35 8.46
N LYS A 27 4.74 -14.22 9.41
CA LYS A 27 6.14 -13.95 9.09
C LYS A 27 6.73 -15.02 8.17
N GLU A 28 6.35 -16.28 8.38
CA GLU A 28 6.80 -17.43 7.58
C GLU A 28 6.31 -17.29 6.14
N ASP A 29 5.02 -17.03 5.95
CA ASP A 29 4.42 -16.83 4.61
C ASP A 29 5.04 -15.62 3.90
N ALA A 30 5.26 -14.52 4.62
CA ALA A 30 5.88 -13.33 4.06
C ALA A 30 7.35 -13.57 3.68
N THR A 31 8.08 -14.33 4.49
CA THR A 31 9.47 -14.69 4.16
C THR A 31 9.51 -15.54 2.90
N GLU A 32 8.62 -16.54 2.78
CA GLU A 32 8.53 -17.39 1.59
C GLU A 32 8.17 -16.58 0.35
N GLN A 33 7.14 -15.74 0.43
CA GLN A 33 6.71 -14.89 -0.69
C GLN A 33 7.81 -13.92 -1.12
N LEU A 34 8.48 -13.26 -0.17
CA LEU A 34 9.58 -12.37 -0.51
C LEU A 34 10.73 -13.12 -1.16
N GLN A 35 11.05 -14.34 -0.71
CA GLN A 35 12.07 -15.17 -1.34
C GLN A 35 11.68 -15.52 -2.79
N GLN A 36 10.42 -15.87 -3.03
CA GLN A 36 9.92 -16.12 -4.39
C GLN A 36 10.07 -14.88 -5.29
N ILE A 37 9.67 -13.70 -4.79
CA ILE A 37 9.86 -12.41 -5.48
C ILE A 37 11.34 -12.17 -5.78
N MET A 38 12.23 -12.35 -4.81
CA MET A 38 13.68 -12.16 -4.99
C MET A 38 14.28 -13.11 -6.05
N MET A 39 13.79 -14.34 -6.15
CA MET A 39 14.26 -15.31 -7.15
C MET A 39 13.80 -14.98 -8.57
N THR A 40 12.63 -14.34 -8.72
CA THR A 40 12.08 -13.97 -10.03
C THR A 40 12.43 -12.54 -10.45
N SER A 41 13.00 -11.73 -9.55
CA SER A 41 13.34 -10.34 -9.82
C SER A 41 14.58 -10.20 -10.69
N GLU A 42 14.42 -9.63 -11.88
CA GLU A 42 15.55 -9.25 -12.75
C GLU A 42 16.10 -7.85 -12.40
N VAL A 43 15.38 -7.07 -11.58
CA VAL A 43 15.70 -5.68 -11.18
C VAL A 43 15.65 -5.50 -9.66
N ASN A 44 16.33 -4.47 -9.13
CA ASN A 44 16.24 -4.02 -7.72
C ASN A 44 16.57 -5.05 -6.62
N SER A 45 17.44 -6.03 -6.92
CA SER A 45 17.85 -7.06 -5.95
C SER A 45 18.40 -6.50 -4.63
N GLY A 46 19.19 -5.42 -4.68
CA GLY A 46 19.71 -4.75 -3.47
C GLY A 46 18.62 -4.17 -2.57
N SER A 47 17.59 -3.57 -3.16
CA SER A 47 16.44 -3.02 -2.43
C SER A 47 15.58 -4.12 -1.82
N LEU A 48 15.41 -5.24 -2.52
CA LEU A 48 14.71 -6.41 -1.98
C LEU A 48 15.48 -7.07 -0.82
N VAL A 49 16.82 -7.04 -0.84
CA VAL A 49 17.65 -7.47 0.30
C VAL A 49 17.42 -6.58 1.52
N GLU A 50 17.30 -5.26 1.34
CA GLU A 50 16.95 -4.36 2.44
C GLU A 50 15.54 -4.68 2.97
N LEU A 51 14.56 -4.89 2.09
CA LEU A 51 13.20 -5.22 2.48
C LEU A 51 13.11 -6.53 3.28
N ARG A 52 13.96 -7.50 2.94
CA ARG A 52 14.09 -8.77 3.68
C ARG A 52 14.47 -8.52 5.14
N TYR A 53 15.33 -7.56 5.43
CA TYR A 53 15.66 -7.20 6.81
C TYR A 53 14.41 -6.79 7.60
N TYR A 54 13.50 -6.02 7.00
CA TYR A 54 12.26 -5.60 7.69
C TYR A 54 11.29 -6.76 7.92
N VAL A 55 11.18 -7.71 6.97
CA VAL A 55 10.38 -8.93 7.16
C VAL A 55 10.98 -9.83 8.25
N GLU A 56 12.30 -10.05 8.23
CA GLU A 56 13.01 -10.91 9.17
C GLU A 56 13.04 -10.35 10.60
N ASN A 57 12.97 -9.04 10.78
CA ASN A 57 13.06 -8.40 12.10
C ASN A 57 11.73 -7.78 12.57
N GLY A 58 10.74 -7.70 11.69
CA GLY A 58 9.40 -7.21 11.98
C GLY A 58 8.53 -8.21 12.74
N ASN A 59 7.43 -7.70 13.29
CA ASN A 59 6.41 -8.48 14.00
C ASN A 59 5.00 -8.33 13.41
N VAL A 60 4.79 -7.32 12.57
CA VAL A 60 3.50 -6.91 11.98
C VAL A 60 3.74 -6.26 10.61
N ASN A 61 2.67 -5.95 9.87
CA ASN A 61 2.69 -5.26 8.56
C ASN A 61 3.36 -6.06 7.46
N PHE A 62 3.31 -7.39 7.55
CA PHE A 62 3.95 -8.26 6.58
C PHE A 62 3.36 -8.10 5.17
N ASP A 63 2.03 -7.93 5.07
CA ASP A 63 1.33 -7.61 3.82
C ASP A 63 1.87 -6.35 3.15
N ASP A 64 2.15 -5.29 3.91
CA ASP A 64 2.70 -4.05 3.37
C ASP A 64 4.10 -4.25 2.80
N TYR A 65 4.96 -5.04 3.46
CA TYR A 65 6.28 -5.34 2.92
C TYR A 65 6.20 -6.16 1.63
N ILE A 66 5.31 -7.15 1.55
CA ILE A 66 5.13 -7.92 0.31
C ILE A 66 4.59 -7.03 -0.81
N TYR A 67 3.66 -6.14 -0.48
CA TYR A 67 3.14 -5.18 -1.44
C TYR A 67 4.23 -4.23 -1.95
N ILE A 68 5.08 -3.70 -1.07
CA ILE A 68 6.25 -2.90 -1.46
C ILE A 68 7.21 -3.71 -2.35
N ALA A 69 7.43 -4.99 -2.05
CA ALA A 69 8.31 -5.86 -2.83
C ALA A 69 7.83 -5.99 -4.28
N GLN A 70 6.52 -6.18 -4.48
CA GLN A 70 5.90 -6.23 -5.81
C GLN A 70 6.08 -4.89 -6.56
N LEU A 71 5.82 -3.76 -5.89
CA LEU A 71 5.98 -2.43 -6.49
C LEU A 71 7.45 -2.12 -6.85
N LEU A 72 8.42 -2.59 -6.07
CA LEU A 72 9.84 -2.45 -6.40
C LEU A 72 10.21 -3.15 -7.71
N GLN A 73 9.55 -4.26 -8.06
CA GLN A 73 9.77 -4.93 -9.34
C GLN A 73 9.13 -4.18 -10.49
N GLU A 74 7.87 -3.78 -10.32
CA GLU A 74 7.07 -3.15 -11.37
C GLU A 74 7.52 -1.72 -11.68
N TYR A 75 7.98 -0.97 -10.66
CA TYR A 75 8.19 0.47 -10.74
C TYR A 75 9.51 0.92 -10.10
N PRO A 76 10.67 0.54 -10.68
CA PRO A 76 11.99 0.76 -10.07
C PRO A 76 12.33 2.24 -9.83
N VAL A 77 11.71 3.17 -10.55
CA VAL A 77 11.91 4.62 -10.38
C VAL A 77 11.48 5.11 -8.99
N TYR A 78 10.56 4.40 -8.31
CA TYR A 78 10.01 4.79 -7.01
C TYR A 78 10.74 4.15 -5.81
N THR A 79 11.84 3.43 -6.07
CA THR A 79 12.59 2.66 -5.04
C THR A 79 12.86 3.46 -3.77
N ALA A 80 13.31 4.70 -3.88
CA ALA A 80 13.64 5.51 -2.70
C ALA A 80 12.41 5.80 -1.81
N ALA A 81 11.25 6.10 -2.42
CA ALA A 81 10.02 6.36 -1.69
C ALA A 81 9.45 5.07 -1.06
N LEU A 82 9.54 3.96 -1.79
CA LEU A 82 9.11 2.65 -1.33
C LEU A 82 9.93 2.15 -0.13
N LEU A 83 11.27 2.24 -0.20
CA LEU A 83 12.15 1.84 0.90
C LEU A 83 12.01 2.75 2.12
N GLU A 84 11.83 4.06 1.92
CA GLU A 84 11.52 4.96 3.03
C GLU A 84 10.18 4.57 3.69
N SER A 85 9.16 4.21 2.90
CA SER A 85 7.88 3.74 3.46
C SER A 85 8.06 2.46 4.28
N ALA A 86 8.78 1.46 3.74
CA ALA A 86 9.11 0.23 4.47
C ALA A 86 9.85 0.52 5.78
N ARG A 87 10.84 1.41 5.74
CA ARG A 87 11.61 1.83 6.92
C ARG A 87 10.72 2.46 7.97
N GLN A 88 9.79 3.35 7.58
CA GLN A 88 8.85 3.94 8.53
C GLN A 88 7.94 2.86 9.13
N ILE A 89 7.32 2.03 8.29
CA ILE A 89 6.44 0.92 8.72
C ILE A 89 7.14 0.00 9.73
N SER A 90 8.45 -0.23 9.58
CA SER A 90 9.25 -1.04 10.52
C SER A 90 9.33 -0.49 11.96
N PHE A 91 9.09 0.81 12.15
CA PHE A 91 9.00 1.41 13.48
C PHE A 91 7.59 1.32 14.07
N SER A 92 6.59 0.94 13.27
CA SER A 92 5.23 0.71 13.76
C SER A 92 5.18 -0.51 14.66
N ARG A 93 4.40 -0.43 15.73
CA ARG A 93 4.10 -1.57 16.62
C ARG A 93 2.74 -2.21 16.35
N ARG A 94 2.01 -1.67 15.38
CA ARG A 94 0.64 -2.08 15.07
C ARG A 94 0.44 -2.18 13.57
N ASP A 95 -0.58 -2.96 13.24
CA ASP A 95 -1.13 -3.09 11.91
C ASP A 95 -2.23 -2.05 11.67
N THR A 96 -2.26 -1.48 10.48
CA THR A 96 -3.26 -0.51 10.05
C THR A 96 -3.37 -0.46 8.53
N PRO A 97 -4.60 -0.39 7.98
CA PRO A 97 -4.79 -0.28 6.54
C PRO A 97 -4.25 1.04 5.95
N VAL A 98 -3.95 2.04 6.79
CA VAL A 98 -3.46 3.35 6.36
C VAL A 98 -2.10 3.26 5.65
N TYR A 99 -1.25 2.28 5.99
CA TYR A 99 0.07 2.15 5.39
C TYR A 99 0.00 1.87 3.89
N LYS A 100 -0.91 1.01 3.45
CA LYS A 100 -1.12 0.72 2.03
C LYS A 100 -1.40 1.98 1.22
N GLU A 101 -2.30 2.84 1.69
CA GLU A 101 -2.62 4.09 0.99
C GLU A 101 -1.44 5.06 0.97
N LEU A 102 -0.67 5.12 2.05
CA LEU A 102 0.56 5.92 2.10
C LEU A 102 1.64 5.41 1.14
N ILE A 103 1.75 4.09 0.95
CA ILE A 103 2.63 3.46 -0.05
C ILE A 103 2.21 3.83 -1.47
N ASP A 104 0.89 3.92 -1.72
CA ASP A 104 0.33 4.23 -3.04
C ASP A 104 0.49 5.71 -3.42
N LEU A 105 0.36 6.63 -2.46
CA LEU A 105 0.38 8.09 -2.70
C LEU A 105 1.50 8.61 -3.60
N PRO A 106 2.78 8.19 -3.45
CA PRO A 106 3.87 8.60 -4.35
C PRO A 106 3.62 8.31 -5.83
N PHE A 107 2.84 7.27 -6.16
CA PHE A 107 2.49 6.88 -7.53
C PHE A 107 1.29 7.65 -8.06
N LEU A 108 0.34 7.94 -7.16
CA LEU A 108 -0.88 8.68 -7.51
C LEU A 108 -0.58 10.15 -7.79
N ASP A 109 0.39 10.71 -7.06
CA ASP A 109 1.07 11.94 -7.44
C ASP A 109 2.11 11.62 -8.51
N LEU A 110 2.36 12.52 -9.45
CA LEU A 110 3.49 12.38 -10.37
C LEU A 110 4.79 12.76 -9.64
N ALA A 111 5.13 11.96 -8.62
CA ALA A 111 6.35 11.86 -7.79
C ALA A 111 7.03 13.14 -7.24
N SER A 112 6.60 14.34 -7.62
CA SER A 112 7.41 15.55 -7.46
C SER A 112 6.70 16.72 -6.80
N LYS A 113 5.37 16.81 -6.93
CA LYS A 113 4.63 18.00 -6.51
C LYS A 113 4.35 18.01 -5.01
N TYR A 114 4.02 16.85 -4.43
CA TYR A 114 3.61 16.72 -3.04
C TYR A 114 4.51 15.80 -2.21
N SER A 115 5.72 15.50 -2.68
CA SER A 115 6.67 14.58 -2.02
C SER A 115 6.93 14.91 -0.54
N SER A 116 7.04 16.20 -0.18
CA SER A 116 7.19 16.63 1.22
C SER A 116 5.96 16.36 2.07
N ASP A 117 4.75 16.53 1.52
CA ASP A 117 3.50 16.27 2.23
C ASP A 117 3.33 14.77 2.47
N ILE A 118 3.63 13.95 1.46
CA ILE A 118 3.60 12.49 1.56
C ILE A 118 4.58 12.01 2.65
N LYS A 119 5.83 12.50 2.64
CA LYS A 119 6.81 12.17 3.68
C LYS A 119 6.31 12.56 5.07
N LYS A 120 5.65 13.71 5.21
CA LYS A 120 5.07 14.14 6.49
C LYS A 120 3.97 13.19 6.95
N LEU A 121 3.09 12.73 6.04
CA LEU A 121 2.04 11.77 6.37
C LEU A 121 2.62 10.41 6.82
N LEU A 122 3.67 9.91 6.15
CA LEU A 122 4.39 8.69 6.56
C LEU A 122 4.96 8.81 7.97
N VAL A 123 5.59 9.95 8.31
CA VAL A 123 6.12 10.19 9.66
C VAL A 123 5.00 10.35 10.69
N ASP A 124 3.90 10.99 10.33
CA ASP A 124 2.74 11.14 11.23
C ASP A 124 2.08 9.78 11.51
N ALA A 125 2.09 8.84 10.55
CA ALA A 125 1.58 7.49 10.74
C ALA A 125 2.29 6.74 11.89
N LEU A 126 3.60 6.96 12.07
CA LEU A 126 4.34 6.40 13.21
C LEU A 126 3.81 6.85 14.57
N ARG A 127 3.21 8.04 14.61
CA ARG A 127 2.74 8.67 15.84
C ARG A 127 1.32 8.26 16.17
N CYS A 128 0.59 7.69 15.21
CA CYS A 128 -0.76 7.22 15.42
C CYS A 128 -0.74 5.98 16.33
N LYS A 129 -1.50 6.03 17.42
CA LYS A 129 -1.50 4.99 18.47
C LYS A 129 -2.81 4.20 18.53
N ASN A 130 -3.83 4.65 17.83
CA ASN A 130 -5.19 4.11 17.90
C ASN A 130 -5.98 4.43 16.62
N ALA A 131 -7.20 3.90 16.53
CA ALA A 131 -8.08 4.09 15.39
C ALA A 131 -8.56 5.55 15.19
N GLU A 132 -8.60 6.37 16.24
CA GLU A 132 -8.96 7.79 16.13
C GLU A 132 -7.86 8.59 15.42
N ASP A 133 -6.59 8.31 15.77
CA ASP A 133 -5.44 8.91 15.11
C ASP A 133 -5.37 8.48 13.63
N ASP A 134 -5.71 7.21 13.34
CA ASP A 134 -5.81 6.70 11.97
C ASP A 134 -6.88 7.44 11.16
N ALA A 135 -8.08 7.62 11.72
CA ALA A 135 -9.14 8.33 11.04
C ALA A 135 -8.74 9.79 10.72
N LYS A 136 -8.04 10.47 11.65
CA LYS A 136 -7.52 11.82 11.40
C LYS A 136 -6.46 11.83 10.30
N LEU A 137 -5.61 10.82 10.26
CA LEU A 137 -4.59 10.69 9.22
C LEU A 137 -5.24 10.39 7.86
N GLN A 138 -6.24 9.51 7.82
CA GLN A 138 -7.00 9.16 6.62
C GLN A 138 -7.63 10.40 5.97
N LEU A 139 -8.27 11.27 6.75
CA LEU A 139 -8.83 12.52 6.22
C LEU A 139 -7.79 13.40 5.52
N ARG A 140 -6.54 13.36 5.98
CA ARG A 140 -5.43 14.11 5.36
C ARG A 140 -4.91 13.42 4.10
N ILE A 141 -4.93 12.09 4.07
CA ILE A 141 -4.62 11.28 2.88
C ILE A 141 -5.66 11.56 1.79
N ASP A 142 -6.96 11.48 2.12
CA ASP A 142 -8.06 11.75 1.18
C ASP A 142 -7.97 13.16 0.58
N ALA A 143 -7.66 14.16 1.43
CA ALA A 143 -7.50 15.54 0.99
C ALA A 143 -6.29 15.74 0.06
N LEU A 144 -5.24 14.92 0.20
CA LEU A 144 -4.10 14.93 -0.70
C LEU A 144 -4.41 14.19 -2.00
N LEU A 145 -5.02 13.01 -1.93
CA LEU A 145 -5.44 12.20 -3.06
C LEU A 145 -6.40 12.96 -3.99
N ALA A 146 -7.28 13.80 -3.45
CA ALA A 146 -8.12 14.70 -4.23
C ALA A 146 -7.32 15.63 -5.17
N LYS A 147 -6.06 15.95 -4.83
CA LYS A 147 -5.15 16.82 -5.60
C LYS A 147 -4.20 16.05 -6.53
N CYS A 148 -4.04 14.75 -6.31
CA CYS A 148 -3.18 13.87 -7.10
C CYS A 148 -3.71 13.68 -8.54
N HIS A 149 -2.83 13.24 -9.44
CA HIS A 149 -3.18 13.01 -10.85
C HIS A 149 -4.08 11.79 -11.01
N TYR A 150 -3.72 10.69 -10.36
CA TYR A 150 -4.52 9.47 -10.29
C TYR A 150 -5.25 9.36 -8.94
N LYS A 151 -6.40 8.70 -8.91
CA LYS A 151 -7.21 8.48 -7.71
C LYS A 151 -7.08 7.08 -7.13
N SER A 152 -6.45 6.17 -7.87
CA SER A 152 -6.19 4.81 -7.41
C SER A 152 -4.96 4.23 -8.10
N MET A 153 -4.39 3.19 -7.50
CA MET A 153 -3.30 2.45 -8.14
C MET A 153 -3.74 1.82 -9.46
N ASP A 154 -4.98 1.32 -9.56
CA ASP A 154 -5.49 0.77 -10.81
C ASP A 154 -5.50 1.81 -11.95
N GLU A 155 -5.89 3.06 -11.65
CA GLU A 155 -5.82 4.16 -12.61
C GLU A 155 -4.38 4.46 -13.02
N PHE A 156 -3.45 4.54 -12.05
CA PHE A 156 -2.02 4.73 -12.35
C PHE A 156 -1.50 3.61 -13.25
N LYS A 157 -1.71 2.35 -12.87
CA LYS A 157 -1.24 1.16 -13.61
C LYS A 157 -1.80 1.12 -15.04
N ALA A 158 -3.06 1.52 -15.23
CA ALA A 158 -3.68 1.59 -16.55
C ALA A 158 -3.03 2.65 -17.45
N ALA A 159 -2.57 3.76 -16.89
CA ALA A 159 -1.92 4.84 -17.63
C ALA A 159 -0.45 4.56 -18.00
N GLN A 160 0.19 3.56 -17.37
CA GLN A 160 1.56 3.14 -17.70
C GLN A 160 1.64 2.08 -18.83
N LYS A 161 0.50 1.59 -19.32
CA LYS A 161 0.39 0.59 -20.40
C LYS A 161 0.10 1.25 -21.74
#